data_AF-A0A932H5E1-F1
#
_entry.id   AF-A0A932H5E1-F1
#
_cell.length_a   1.000
_cell.length_b   1.000
_cell.length_c   1.000
_cell.angle_alpha   90.00
_cell.angle_beta   90.00
_cell.angle_gamma   90.00
#
_symmetry.space_group_name_H-M   'P 1'
#
loop_
_entity.id
_entity.type
_entity.pdbx_description
1 polymer ?
#
loop_
_entity_poly.entity_id
_entity_poly.type
_entity_poly.pdbx_seq_one_letter_code
_entity_poly.pdbx_strand_id
1 'polypeptide(L)'
;MRTKAKKIKLLLLDVDGVLTDGGIVMNDRGEEIKRFDVRDGHGIRLLLRAGVQVGLITGRNSKVVSHRARDLGIRIVYQQAYDKLEAYQEIKRKSGSSRQVERSHPQVLRHLITFQPSSRR
;
A
#
# COMPACT_ATOMS: atom_id res chain seq x y z
N MET A 1 9.13 -0.83 -19.22
CA MET A 1 8.86 -0.49 -17.81
C MET A 1 8.92 1.02 -17.50
N ARG A 2 9.93 1.77 -17.96
CA ARG A 2 10.17 3.18 -17.56
C ARG A 2 9.01 4.17 -17.81
N THR A 3 8.21 4.00 -18.85
CA THR A 3 7.14 4.96 -19.22
C THR A 3 5.89 4.85 -18.35
N LYS A 4 5.50 3.65 -17.93
CA LYS A 4 4.31 3.45 -17.08
C LYS A 4 4.54 3.95 -15.66
N ALA A 5 5.74 3.73 -15.11
CA ALA A 5 6.07 4.13 -13.74
C ALA A 5 6.04 5.66 -13.53
N LYS A 6 6.40 6.45 -14.56
CA LYS A 6 6.38 7.93 -14.49
C LYS A 6 5.00 8.54 -14.20
N LYS A 7 3.93 7.81 -14.50
CA LYS A 7 2.55 8.29 -14.31
C LYS A 7 1.97 7.95 -12.94
N ILE A 8 2.67 7.13 -12.15
CA ILE A 8 2.19 6.66 -10.85
C ILE A 8 2.21 7.81 -9.84
N LYS A 9 1.05 8.10 -9.24
CA LYS A 9 0.89 9.11 -8.18
C LYS A 9 0.49 8.53 -6.82
N LEU A 10 0.05 7.27 -6.82
CA LEU A 10 -0.35 6.55 -5.62
C LEU A 10 0.14 5.10 -5.74
N LEU A 11 0.76 4.63 -4.66
CA LEU A 11 1.18 3.25 -4.45
C LEU A 11 0.43 2.67 -3.25
N LEU A 12 -0.34 1.61 -3.47
CA LEU A 12 -1.03 0.87 -2.41
C LEU A 12 -0.35 -0.48 -2.20
N LEU A 13 -0.01 -0.80 -0.95
CA LEU A 13 0.74 -1.99 -0.56
C LEU A 13 -0.07 -2.84 0.41
N ASP A 14 0.06 -4.16 0.28
CA ASP A 14 -0.26 -5.06 1.38
C ASP A 14 0.84 -5.01 2.45
N VAL A 15 0.57 -5.61 3.60
CA VAL A 15 1.55 -5.71 4.69
C VAL A 15 2.12 -7.13 4.76
N ASP A 16 1.26 -8.12 5.00
CA ASP A 16 1.69 -9.48 5.27
C ASP A 16 2.07 -10.19 3.96
N GLY A 17 3.34 -10.57 3.81
CA GLY A 17 3.87 -11.14 2.58
C GLY A 17 4.31 -10.12 1.52
N VAL A 18 4.22 -8.81 1.81
CA VAL A 18 4.77 -7.73 0.96
C VAL A 18 5.81 -6.91 1.71
N LEU A 19 5.40 -6.23 2.78
CA LEU A 19 6.32 -5.46 3.63
C LEU A 19 6.96 -6.32 4.73
N THR A 20 6.52 -7.57 4.82
CA THR A 20 7.00 -8.60 5.73
C THR A 20 7.20 -9.89 4.94
N ASP A 21 7.88 -10.85 5.54
CA ASP A 21 8.01 -12.22 5.01
C ASP A 21 6.72 -13.06 5.15
N GLY A 22 5.63 -12.46 5.64
CA GLY A 22 4.35 -13.13 5.87
C GLY A 22 4.28 -13.89 7.19
N GLY A 23 5.38 -13.93 7.95
CA GLY A 23 5.40 -14.48 9.30
C GLY A 23 4.72 -13.56 10.31
N ILE A 24 4.07 -14.16 11.31
CA ILE A 24 3.52 -13.46 12.47
C ILE A 24 4.08 -14.13 13.71
N VAL A 25 4.78 -13.35 14.53
CA VAL A 25 5.21 -13.79 15.86
C VAL A 25 4.22 -13.22 16.87
N MET A 26 3.76 -14.05 17.79
CA MET A 26 2.79 -13.67 18.81
C MET A 26 3.24 -14.20 20.17
N ASN A 27 3.03 -13.42 21.22
CA ASN A 27 3.22 -13.91 22.59
C ASN A 27 1.92 -14.45 23.19
N ASP A 28 2.02 -15.02 24.39
CA ASP A 28 0.90 -15.58 25.17
C ASP A 28 -0.16 -14.54 25.57
N ARG A 29 0.15 -13.24 25.49
CA ARG A 29 -0.77 -12.12 25.71
C ARG A 29 -1.51 -11.68 24.46
N GLY A 30 -1.25 -12.31 23.31
CA GLY A 30 -1.85 -11.95 22.03
C GLY A 30 -1.23 -10.72 21.37
N GLU A 31 -0.06 -10.26 21.82
CA GLU A 31 0.66 -9.16 21.20
C GLU A 31 1.43 -9.66 19.98
N GLU A 32 1.35 -8.91 18.88
CA GLU A 32 2.00 -9.26 17.62
C GLU A 32 3.35 -8.55 17.47
N ILE A 33 4.32 -9.26 16.90
CA ILE A 33 5.59 -8.71 16.43
C ILE A 33 5.65 -8.93 14.91
N LYS A 34 6.05 -7.89 14.17
CA LYS A 34 6.27 -7.93 12.72
C LYS A 34 7.66 -7.41 12.39
N ARG A 35 8.35 -8.11 11.48
CA ARG A 35 9.65 -7.70 10.95
C ARG A 35 9.46 -6.99 9.61
N PHE A 36 9.96 -5.77 9.51
CA PHE A 36 9.96 -4.98 8.28
C PHE A 36 11.39 -4.78 7.78
N ASP A 37 11.59 -4.68 6.47
CA ASP A 37 12.88 -4.37 5.89
C ASP A 37 13.18 -2.84 5.95
N VAL A 38 14.41 -2.49 6.28
CA VAL A 38 14.87 -1.09 6.38
C VAL A 38 15.01 -0.45 5.00
N ARG A 39 15.42 -1.21 3.99
CA ARG A 39 15.53 -0.76 2.59
C ARG A 39 14.18 -0.43 2.01
N ASP A 40 13.15 -1.24 2.30
CA ASP A 40 11.77 -0.92 1.91
C ASP A 40 11.28 0.37 2.56
N GLY A 41 11.57 0.55 3.85
CA GLY A 41 11.29 1.80 4.55
C GLY A 41 11.96 3.01 3.89
N HIS A 42 13.22 2.88 3.48
CA HIS A 42 13.92 3.92 2.75
C HIS A 42 13.27 4.20 1.38
N GLY A 43 12.95 3.16 0.61
CA GLY A 43 12.28 3.29 -0.69
C GLY A 43 10.93 4.00 -0.60
N ILE A 44 10.12 3.67 0.41
CA ILE A 44 8.85 4.35 0.70
C ILE A 44 9.07 5.83 0.99
N ARG A 45 10.07 6.16 1.82
CA ARG A 45 10.40 7.57 2.12
C ARG A 45 10.84 8.33 0.88
N LEU A 46 11.61 7.71 -0.02
CA LEU A 46 11.99 8.32 -1.30
C LEU A 46 10.78 8.58 -2.19
N LEU A 47 9.85 7.63 -2.30
CA LEU A 47 8.60 7.79 -3.06
C LEU A 47 7.75 8.95 -2.53
N LEU A 48 7.58 9.03 -1.21
CA LEU A 48 6.85 10.13 -0.57
C LEU A 48 7.51 11.48 -0.85
N ARG A 49 8.85 11.57 -0.76
CA ARG A 49 9.61 12.79 -1.11
C ARG A 49 9.48 13.17 -2.58
N ALA A 50 9.35 12.19 -3.48
CA ALA A 50 9.10 12.41 -4.90
C ALA A 50 7.63 12.75 -5.22
N GLY A 51 6.77 12.92 -4.21
CA GLY A 51 5.36 13.29 -4.38
C GLY A 51 4.46 12.13 -4.78
N VAL A 52 4.92 10.87 -4.66
CA VAL A 52 4.08 9.68 -4.81
C VAL A 52 3.46 9.37 -3.46
N GLN A 53 2.13 9.38 -3.39
CA GLN A 53 1.42 8.96 -2.19
C GLN A 53 1.61 7.46 -1.98
N VAL A 54 1.74 7.05 -0.73
CA VAL A 54 1.81 5.63 -0.36
C VAL A 54 0.67 5.34 0.62
N GLY A 55 0.04 4.18 0.49
CA GLY A 55 -0.98 3.68 1.41
C GLY A 55 -0.86 2.19 1.68
N LEU A 56 -1.40 1.75 2.81
CA LEU A 56 -1.46 0.35 3.22
C LEU A 56 -2.90 -0.15 3.21
N ILE A 57 -3.14 -1.33 2.67
CA ILE A 57 -4.41 -2.06 2.75
C ILE A 57 -4.11 -3.48 3.23
N THR A 58 -4.50 -3.80 4.46
CA THR A 58 -4.30 -5.12 5.06
C THR A 58 -5.60 -5.66 5.66
N GLY A 59 -5.78 -6.98 5.57
CA GLY A 59 -6.88 -7.69 6.22
C GLY A 59 -6.70 -7.83 7.73
N ARG A 60 -5.51 -7.58 8.27
CA ARG A 60 -5.24 -7.66 9.71
C ARG A 60 -5.45 -6.32 10.41
N ASN A 61 -5.75 -6.37 11.70
CA ASN A 61 -5.66 -5.22 12.60
C ASN A 61 -4.44 -5.39 13.50
N SER A 62 -3.48 -4.47 13.42
CA SER A 62 -2.25 -4.53 14.19
C SER A 62 -1.77 -3.14 14.55
N LYS A 63 -1.52 -2.91 15.84
CA LYS A 63 -0.91 -1.65 16.31
C LYS A 63 0.47 -1.44 15.68
N VAL A 64 1.22 -2.52 15.47
CA VAL A 64 2.55 -2.48 14.85
C VAL A 64 2.50 -1.88 13.44
N VAL A 65 1.49 -2.21 12.64
CA VAL A 65 1.29 -1.62 11.30
C VAL A 65 1.01 -0.12 11.40
N SER A 66 0.19 0.30 12.35
CA SER A 66 -0.12 1.72 12.59
C SER A 66 1.13 2.52 13.02
N HIS A 67 1.96 1.95 13.91
CA HIS A 67 3.23 2.56 14.31
C HIS A 67 4.18 2.68 13.12
N ARG A 68 4.38 1.60 12.38
CA ARG A 68 5.28 1.60 11.22
C ARG A 68 4.83 2.58 10.13
N ALA A 69 3.54 2.67 9.86
CA ALA A 69 2.99 3.64 8.91
C ALA A 69 3.30 5.08 9.35
N ARG A 70 3.10 5.40 10.64
CA ARG A 70 3.43 6.70 11.21
C ARG A 70 4.93 7.01 11.09
N ASP A 71 5.79 6.05 11.41
CA ASP A 71 7.25 6.18 11.31
C ASP A 71 7.73 6.43 9.88
N LEU A 72 6.99 5.94 8.87
CA LEU A 72 7.28 6.17 7.46
C LEU A 72 6.58 7.40 6.88
N GLY A 73 5.67 8.03 7.64
CA GLY A 73 4.85 9.16 7.16
C GLY A 73 3.73 8.74 6.20
N ILE A 74 3.33 7.47 6.22
CA ILE A 74 2.20 6.95 5.44
C ILE A 74 0.90 7.37 6.12
N ARG A 75 0.03 8.09 5.39
CA ARG A 75 -1.24 8.62 5.94
C ARG A 75 -2.47 7.80 5.56
N ILE A 76 -2.39 7.01 4.49
CA ILE A 76 -3.49 6.17 4.01
C ILE A 76 -3.28 4.78 4.60
N VAL A 77 -4.05 4.40 5.61
CA VAL A 77 -3.94 3.09 6.25
C VAL A 77 -5.34 2.51 6.43
N TYR A 78 -5.60 1.40 5.76
CA TYR A 78 -6.82 0.62 5.86
C TYR A 78 -6.49 -0.76 6.43
N GLN A 79 -7.00 -1.02 7.63
CA GLN A 79 -6.86 -2.29 8.34
C GLN A 79 -8.21 -3.00 8.41
N GLN A 80 -8.21 -4.32 8.67
CA GLN A 80 -9.41 -5.16 8.58
C GLN A 80 -10.12 -5.06 7.23
N ALA A 81 -9.37 -4.71 6.18
CA ALA A 81 -9.87 -4.59 4.82
C ALA A 81 -9.88 -5.97 4.15
N TYR A 82 -10.89 -6.77 4.45
CA TYR A 82 -11.08 -8.10 3.85
C TYR A 82 -11.49 -7.97 2.37
N ASP A 83 -12.36 -7.00 2.05
CA ASP A 83 -12.60 -6.58 0.68
C ASP A 83 -11.63 -5.44 0.31
N LYS A 84 -10.50 -5.82 -0.29
CA LYS A 84 -9.49 -4.85 -0.76
C LYS A 84 -9.99 -3.99 -1.92
N LEU A 85 -10.98 -4.46 -2.69
CA LEU A 85 -11.54 -3.71 -3.80
C LEU A 85 -12.39 -2.55 -3.26
N GLU A 86 -13.19 -2.79 -2.22
CA GLU A 86 -13.95 -1.75 -1.54
C GLU A 86 -13.02 -0.69 -0.93
N ALA A 87 -12.01 -1.10 -0.16
CA ALA A 87 -11.03 -0.18 0.42
C ALA A 87 -10.33 0.67 -0.66
N TYR A 88 -9.96 0.05 -1.78
CA TYR A 88 -9.39 0.76 -2.92
C TYR A 88 -10.36 1.79 -3.51
N GLN A 89 -11.62 1.43 -3.73
CA GLN A 89 -12.63 2.34 -4.27
C GLN A 89 -12.84 3.55 -3.37
N GLU A 90 -12.84 3.34 -2.05
CA GLU A 90 -12.95 4.42 -1.08
C GLU A 90 -11.74 5.37 -1.13
N ILE A 91 -10.52 4.82 -1.15
CA ILE A 91 -9.28 5.60 -1.28
C ILE A 91 -9.33 6.43 -2.56
N LYS A 92 -9.70 5.81 -3.68
CA LYS A 92 -9.80 6.49 -4.98
C LYS A 92 -10.80 7.63 -4.97
N ARG A 93 -11.95 7.44 -4.29
CA ARG A 93 -12.97 8.48 -4.11
C ARG A 93 -12.43 9.65 -3.28
N LYS A 94 -11.74 9.36 -2.19
CA LYS A 94 -11.11 10.39 -1.32
C LYS A 94 -9.96 11.12 -2.02
N SER A 95 -9.23 10.46 -2.91
CA SER A 95 -8.07 11.03 -3.62
C SER A 95 -8.43 11.82 -4.88
N GLY A 96 -9.72 12.09 -5.14
CA GLY A 96 -10.19 12.96 -6.23
C GLY A 96 -9.85 12.48 -7.64
N SER A 97 -9.49 11.20 -7.80
CA SER A 97 -8.81 10.68 -8.98
C SER A 97 -9.78 9.94 -9.93
N SER A 98 -10.28 10.65 -10.94
CA SER A 98 -11.18 10.13 -11.97
C SER A 98 -10.45 9.32 -13.06
N ARG A 99 -10.70 8.00 -13.06
CA ARG A 99 -10.47 6.96 -14.12
C ARG A 99 -9.07 6.84 -14.78
N GLN A 100 -8.37 5.74 -14.53
CA GLN A 100 -8.17 4.58 -15.44
C GLN A 100 -7.52 3.41 -14.65
N VAL A 101 -7.90 2.17 -14.95
CA VAL A 101 -7.35 0.95 -14.35
C VAL A 101 -6.50 0.27 -15.41
N GLU A 102 -5.18 0.15 -15.18
CA GLU A 102 -4.35 -0.75 -15.98
C GLU A 102 -4.27 -2.08 -15.20
N ARG A 103 -5.13 -3.05 -15.56
CA ARG A 103 -5.05 -4.42 -15.00
C ARG A 103 -3.86 -5.13 -15.63
N SER A 104 -2.78 -5.35 -14.89
CA SER A 104 -1.76 -6.32 -15.30
C SER A 104 -2.25 -7.72 -14.96
N HIS A 105 -2.61 -8.49 -15.99
CA HIS A 105 -2.76 -9.96 -16.12
C HIS A 105 -3.27 -10.79 -14.92
N PRO A 106 -4.17 -11.78 -15.15
CA PRO A 106 -4.88 -12.51 -14.08
C PRO A 106 -4.00 -13.31 -13.10
N GLN A 107 -2.70 -13.50 -13.37
CA GLN A 107 -1.77 -14.15 -12.42
C GLN A 107 -0.98 -13.15 -11.53
N VAL A 108 -1.09 -11.83 -11.75
CA VAL A 108 -0.34 -10.78 -11.04
C VAL A 108 -1.22 -10.03 -10.02
N LEU A 109 -2.43 -10.54 -9.75
CA LEU A 109 -3.47 -9.95 -8.91
C LEU A 109 -3.14 -9.89 -7.41
N ARG A 110 -1.86 -9.93 -7.01
CA ARG A 110 -1.46 -10.08 -5.61
C ARG A 110 -0.87 -8.83 -4.96
N HIS A 111 -0.12 -7.94 -5.64
CA HIS A 111 0.74 -7.01 -4.86
C HIS A 111 0.96 -5.56 -5.35
N LEU A 112 0.24 -5.00 -6.34
CA LEU A 112 0.44 -3.58 -6.70
C LEU A 112 -0.76 -2.93 -7.39
N ILE A 113 -1.35 -1.89 -6.79
CA ILE A 113 -2.34 -1.03 -7.45
C ILE A 113 -1.72 0.34 -7.69
N THR A 114 -1.72 0.81 -8.95
CA THR A 114 -1.13 2.08 -9.37
C THR A 114 -2.15 2.94 -10.12
N PHE A 115 -2.07 4.26 -9.98
CA PHE A 115 -2.97 5.22 -10.65
C PHE A 115 -2.24 5.96 -11.79
N GLN A 116 -2.88 6.10 -12.96
CA GLN A 116 -2.45 6.99 -14.06
C GLN A 116 -3.54 8.03 -14.35
N PRO A 117 -3.19 9.28 -14.74
CA PRO A 117 -4.17 10.29 -15.12
C PRO A 117 -4.86 9.96 -16.46
N SER A 118 -6.15 10.29 -16.57
CA SER A 118 -6.82 10.33 -17.88
C SER A 118 -6.28 11.54 -18.67
N SER A 119 -5.88 11.30 -19.92
CA SER A 119 -5.54 12.36 -20.86
C SER A 119 -6.81 13.14 -21.19
N ARG A 120 -7.06 14.25 -20.49
CA ARG A 120 -7.79 15.38 -21.09
C ARG A 120 -6.78 16.26 -21.80
N ARG A 121 -6.49 15.88 -23.04
CA ARG A 121 -6.18 16.68 -24.24
C ARG A 121 -5.70 15.72 -25.31
#